data_AF-A0A1P9WY47-F1
#
_entry.id   AF-A0A1P9WY47-F1
#
_cell.length_a   1.000
_cell.length_b   1.000
_cell.length_c   1.000
_cell.angle_alpha   90.00
_cell.angle_beta   90.00
_cell.angle_gamma   90.00
#
_symmetry.space_group_name_H-M   'P 1'
#
loop_
_entity.id
_entity.type
_entity.pdbx_description
1 polymer ?
#
loop_
_entity_poly.entity_id
_entity_poly.type
_entity_poly.pdbx_seq_one_letter_code
_entity_poly.pdbx_strand_id
1 'polypeptide(L)'
;MKTKLYATLLACIWLGGACKKDEETVGPAACELASQRSEAVSRAATTYSSSPTKANCDAFKKAATEFLDAASRCNTVPQADITSARQSVNSLTCQ
;
A
#
# COMPACT_ATOMS: atom_id res chain seq x y z
N MET A 1 46.98 -10.69 5.24
CA MET A 1 45.66 -11.04 4.67
C MET A 1 44.94 -11.98 5.63
N LYS A 2 43.65 -11.69 5.89
CA LYS A 2 42.63 -12.50 6.59
C LYS A 2 42.72 -12.52 8.14
N THR A 3 42.21 -11.45 8.76
CA THR A 3 41.76 -11.46 10.15
C THR A 3 40.53 -12.35 10.28
N LYS A 4 40.59 -13.24 11.28
CA LYS A 4 39.56 -14.22 11.62
C LYS A 4 38.36 -13.49 12.21
N LEU A 5 37.22 -13.53 11.51
CA LEU A 5 35.95 -13.01 11.99
C LEU A 5 35.27 -14.08 12.84
N TYR A 6 34.95 -13.64 14.06
CA TYR A 6 34.47 -14.41 15.19
C TYR A 6 33.11 -15.05 14.92
N ALA A 7 32.99 -16.26 15.46
CA ALA A 7 31.74 -16.96 15.70
C ALA A 7 30.89 -16.20 16.71
N THR A 8 29.67 -15.80 16.31
CA THR A 8 28.56 -15.62 17.23
C THR A 8 27.28 -16.11 16.56
N LEU A 9 27.10 -17.42 16.69
CA LEU A 9 25.82 -18.10 16.62
C LEU A 9 25.01 -17.67 17.87
N LEU A 10 23.76 -17.22 17.73
CA LEU A 10 22.63 -17.70 18.55
C LEU A 10 21.31 -17.00 18.18
N ALA A 11 20.44 -17.77 17.54
CA ALA A 11 19.02 -17.92 17.82
C ALA A 11 18.25 -16.76 18.50
N CYS A 12 17.43 -16.08 17.69
CA CYS A 12 16.14 -15.57 18.12
C CYS A 12 15.08 -16.09 17.13
N ILE A 13 14.62 -17.32 17.37
CA ILE A 13 13.38 -17.86 16.81
C ILE A 13 12.32 -17.72 17.91
N TRP A 14 11.10 -17.37 17.47
CA TRP A 14 9.82 -17.41 18.19
C TRP A 14 9.34 -16.10 18.83
N LEU A 15 8.41 -15.45 18.12
CA LEU A 15 7.15 -14.84 18.57
C LEU A 15 6.48 -14.37 17.26
N GLY A 16 5.51 -15.09 16.70
CA GLY A 16 4.15 -15.11 17.24
C GLY A 16 3.31 -14.15 16.41
N GLY A 17 2.66 -14.67 15.38
CA GLY A 17 1.79 -13.89 14.51
C GLY A 17 1.24 -14.76 13.40
N ALA A 18 0.12 -15.42 13.68
CA ALA A 18 -0.65 -16.23 12.75
C ALA A 18 -0.76 -15.55 11.38
N CYS A 19 -0.14 -16.14 10.36
CA CYS A 19 -0.56 -15.95 8.98
C CYS A 19 -1.93 -16.62 8.82
N LYS A 20 -2.98 -15.93 9.23
CA LYS A 20 -4.30 -16.09 8.63
C LYS A 20 -4.55 -14.85 7.80
N LYS A 21 -4.26 -14.94 6.51
CA LYS A 21 -5.04 -14.25 5.50
C LYS A 21 -5.19 -15.25 4.37
N ASP A 22 -6.40 -15.75 4.23
CA ASP A 22 -6.87 -16.44 3.04
C ASP A 22 -6.35 -15.68 1.82
N GLU A 23 -5.35 -16.27 1.15
CA GLU A 23 -4.91 -15.80 -0.16
C GLU A 23 -5.98 -16.21 -1.17
N GLU A 24 -7.10 -15.49 -1.18
CA GLU A 24 -7.73 -15.21 -2.46
C GLU A 24 -6.79 -14.24 -3.19
N THR A 25 -5.77 -14.82 -3.82
CA THR A 25 -5.05 -14.19 -4.92
C THR A 25 -6.07 -13.98 -6.04
N VAL A 26 -6.86 -12.92 -5.94
CA VAL A 26 -7.80 -12.52 -6.99
C VAL A 26 -6.93 -12.10 -8.17
N GLY A 27 -6.92 -12.92 -9.22
CA GLY A 27 -5.97 -12.85 -10.34
C GLY A 27 -6.04 -11.58 -11.21
N PRO A 28 -5.89 -11.66 -12.54
CA PRO A 28 -5.82 -10.50 -13.45
C PRO A 28 -6.91 -9.43 -13.24
N ALA A 29 -8.08 -9.84 -12.73
CA ALA A 29 -9.20 -8.97 -12.37
C ALA A 29 -8.87 -7.93 -11.28
N ALA A 30 -8.01 -8.23 -10.31
CA ALA A 30 -7.62 -7.25 -9.29
C ALA A 30 -6.74 -6.14 -9.86
N CYS A 31 -5.84 -6.49 -10.78
CA CYS A 31 -4.99 -5.54 -11.50
C CYS A 31 -5.83 -4.64 -12.42
N GLU A 32 -6.80 -5.23 -13.12
CA GLU A 32 -7.76 -4.49 -13.93
C GLU A 32 -8.61 -3.54 -13.08
N LEU A 33 -9.10 -4.01 -11.92
CA LEU A 33 -9.83 -3.16 -10.98
C LEU A 33 -8.97 -2.01 -10.47
N ALA A 34 -7.70 -2.27 -10.13
CA ALA A 34 -6.77 -1.21 -9.73
C ALA A 34 -6.56 -0.20 -10.88
N SER A 35 -6.41 -0.68 -12.12
CA SER A 35 -6.33 0.17 -13.32
C SER A 35 -7.56 1.08 -13.44
N GLN A 36 -8.77 0.54 -13.33
CA GLN A 36 -10.02 1.33 -13.39
C GLN A 36 -10.13 2.35 -12.25
N ARG A 37 -9.59 2.04 -11.07
CA ARG A 37 -9.58 2.95 -9.92
C ARG A 37 -8.52 4.04 -10.03
N SER A 38 -7.47 3.85 -10.83
CA SER A 38 -6.39 4.82 -11.00
C SER A 38 -6.90 6.16 -11.53
N GLU A 39 -7.86 6.16 -12.46
CA GLU A 39 -8.45 7.39 -12.97
C GLU A 39 -9.21 8.17 -11.89
N ALA A 40 -9.87 7.48 -10.96
CA ALA A 40 -10.57 8.12 -9.85
C ALA A 40 -9.59 8.81 -8.90
N VAL A 41 -8.43 8.19 -8.65
CA VAL A 41 -7.34 8.81 -7.89
C VAL A 41 -6.84 10.06 -8.60
N SER A 42 -6.54 9.98 -9.89
CA SER A 42 -6.04 11.12 -10.67
C SER A 42 -7.05 12.28 -10.68
N ARG A 43 -8.33 12.01 -10.93
CA ARG A 43 -9.38 13.04 -10.89
C ARG A 43 -9.49 13.68 -9.51
N ALA A 44 -9.53 12.89 -8.44
CA ALA A 44 -9.64 13.42 -7.09
C ALA A 44 -8.39 14.21 -6.67
N ALA A 45 -7.20 13.78 -7.10
CA ALA A 45 -5.94 14.50 -6.91
C ALA A 45 -5.97 15.85 -7.61
N THR A 46 -6.39 15.89 -8.88
CA THR A 46 -6.55 17.15 -9.63
C THR A 46 -7.54 18.07 -8.93
N THR A 47 -8.72 17.57 -8.57
CA THR A 47 -9.75 18.36 -7.86
C THR A 47 -9.22 18.92 -6.54
N TYR A 48 -8.53 18.11 -5.73
CA TYR A 48 -7.93 18.59 -4.48
C TYR A 48 -6.82 19.63 -4.75
N SER A 49 -5.98 19.42 -5.77
CA SER A 49 -4.93 20.38 -6.13
C SER A 49 -5.48 21.73 -6.60
N SER A 50 -6.62 21.72 -7.32
CA SER A 50 -7.27 22.94 -7.81
C SER A 50 -8.17 23.59 -6.77
N SER A 51 -8.69 22.82 -5.81
CA SER A 51 -9.59 23.28 -4.76
C SER A 51 -9.31 22.49 -3.47
N PRO A 52 -8.34 22.94 -2.64
CA PRO A 52 -7.89 22.20 -1.47
C PRO A 52 -8.84 22.38 -0.28
N THR A 53 -10.08 21.91 -0.44
CA THR A 53 -11.05 21.83 0.65
C THR A 53 -10.93 20.50 1.38
N LYS A 54 -11.36 20.46 2.63
CA LYS A 54 -11.48 19.21 3.39
C LYS A 54 -12.23 18.12 2.62
N ALA A 55 -13.36 18.47 2.00
CA ALA A 55 -14.18 17.52 1.23
C ALA A 55 -13.41 16.92 0.03
N ASN A 56 -12.63 17.73 -0.68
CA ASN A 56 -11.83 17.27 -1.82
C ASN A 56 -10.63 16.43 -1.37
N CYS A 57 -10.01 16.78 -0.24
CA CYS A 57 -8.97 15.96 0.39
C CYS A 57 -9.53 14.59 0.82
N ASP A 58 -10.69 14.57 1.48
CA ASP A 58 -11.35 13.33 1.92
C ASP A 58 -11.71 12.45 0.69
N ALA A 59 -12.18 13.06 -0.39
CA ALA A 59 -12.46 12.38 -1.65
C ALA A 59 -11.19 11.77 -2.27
N PHE A 60 -10.08 12.51 -2.28
CA PHE A 60 -8.79 11.99 -2.74
C PHE A 60 -8.28 10.85 -1.86
N LYS A 61 -8.33 11.00 -0.54
CA LYS A 61 -7.91 9.97 0.42
C LYS A 61 -8.73 8.69 0.25
N LYS A 62 -10.04 8.81 0.04
CA LYS A 62 -10.95 7.69 -0.24
C LYS A 62 -10.59 7.01 -1.56
N ALA A 63 -10.44 7.76 -2.65
CA ALA A 63 -10.08 7.20 -3.96
C ALA A 63 -8.73 6.47 -3.92
N ALA A 64 -7.72 7.06 -3.27
CA ALA A 64 -6.41 6.45 -3.10
C ALA A 64 -6.46 5.16 -2.26
N THR A 65 -7.27 5.14 -1.20
CA THR A 65 -7.47 3.94 -0.39
C THR A 65 -8.12 2.81 -1.20
N GLU A 66 -9.18 3.10 -1.96
CA GLU A 66 -9.85 2.12 -2.82
C GLU A 66 -8.92 1.55 -3.89
N PHE A 67 -8.07 2.40 -4.50
CA PHE A 67 -7.03 1.96 -5.42
C PHE A 67 -6.03 1.02 -4.73
N LEU A 68 -5.52 1.38 -3.56
CA LEU A 68 -4.55 0.57 -2.82
C LEU A 68 -5.15 -0.74 -2.31
N ASP A 69 -6.44 -0.78 -2.01
CA ASP A 69 -7.15 -2.01 -1.65
C ASP A 69 -7.23 -2.96 -2.85
N ALA A 70 -7.57 -2.45 -4.04
CA ALA A 70 -7.56 -3.25 -5.26
C ALA A 70 -6.14 -3.69 -5.66
N ALA A 71 -5.18 -2.78 -5.62
CA ALA A 71 -3.78 -3.03 -5.96
C ALA A 71 -3.10 -4.02 -4.99
N SER A 72 -3.51 -4.06 -3.72
CA SER A 72 -3.01 -5.07 -2.76
C SER A 72 -3.35 -6.51 -3.11
N ARG A 73 -4.33 -6.71 -4.00
CA ARG A 73 -4.75 -8.02 -4.51
C ARG A 73 -4.16 -8.31 -5.88
N CYS A 74 -3.42 -7.36 -6.47
CA CYS A 74 -2.78 -7.51 -7.76
C CYS A 74 -1.36 -8.03 -7.59
N ASN A 75 -1.11 -9.27 -8.05
CA ASN A 75 0.14 -9.99 -7.82
C ASN A 75 1.37 -9.36 -8.51
N THR A 76 1.16 -8.40 -9.41
CA THR A 76 2.24 -7.67 -10.10
C THR A 76 2.72 -6.44 -9.33
N VAL A 77 2.00 -6.04 -8.28
CA VAL A 77 2.37 -4.89 -7.45
C VAL A 77 3.03 -5.38 -6.17
N PRO A 78 4.29 -4.98 -5.88
CA PRO A 78 4.95 -5.35 -4.64
C PRO A 78 4.20 -4.84 -3.40
N GLN A 79 3.98 -5.71 -2.42
CA GLN A 79 3.26 -5.34 -1.20
C GLN A 79 3.99 -4.28 -0.35
N ALA A 80 5.31 -4.16 -0.51
CA ALA A 80 6.09 -3.08 0.09
C ALA A 80 5.66 -1.70 -0.44
N ASP A 81 5.39 -1.59 -1.75
CA ASP A 81 4.96 -0.36 -2.39
C ASP A 81 3.54 0.02 -1.94
N ILE A 82 2.65 -0.98 -1.85
CA ILE A 82 1.30 -0.79 -1.29
C ILE A 82 1.35 -0.27 0.14
N THR A 83 2.24 -0.83 0.95
CA THR A 83 2.40 -0.43 2.36
C THR A 83 2.92 0.99 2.47
N SER A 84 3.95 1.35 1.70
CA SER A 84 4.50 2.70 1.67
C SER A 84 3.47 3.73 1.21
N ALA A 85 2.77 3.46 0.11
CA ALA A 85 1.72 4.34 -0.40
C ALA A 85 0.57 4.52 0.61
N ARG A 86 0.18 3.45 1.32
CA ARG A 86 -0.86 3.53 2.36
C ARG A 86 -0.43 4.40 3.54
N GLN A 87 0.84 4.37 3.92
CA GLN A 87 1.38 5.28 4.93
C GLN A 87 1.28 6.74 4.47
N SER A 88 1.66 7.03 3.22
CA SER A 88 1.52 8.38 2.66
C SER A 88 0.07 8.87 2.66
N VAL A 89 -0.87 8.04 2.21
CA VAL A 89 -2.30 8.38 2.21
C VAL A 89 -2.83 8.59 3.64
N ASN A 90 -2.43 7.75 4.60
CA ASN A 90 -2.85 7.89 5.99
C ASN A 90 -2.30 9.15 6.66
N SER A 91 -1.08 9.57 6.28
CA SER A 91 -0.43 10.79 6.77
C SER A 91 -1.07 12.10 6.25
N LEU A 92 -1.94 12.01 5.23
CA LEU A 92 -2.70 13.16 4.76
C LEU A 92 -3.69 13.63 5.84
N THR A 93 -3.45 14.83 6.33
CA THR A 93 -4.36 15.55 7.24
C THR A 93 -5.27 16.44 6.39
N CYS A 94 -6.55 16.05 6.27
CA CYS A 94 -7.56 16.85 5.59
C CYS A 94 -8.13 17.87 6.57
N GLN A 95 -7.70 19.14 6.42
CA GLN A 95 -8.15 20.28 7.23
C GLN A 95 -9.04 21.19 6.40
#